data_AF-A0A383A798-F1
#
_entry.id   AF-A0A383A798-F1
#
_cell.length_a   1.000
_cell.length_b   1.000
_cell.length_c   1.000
_cell.angle_alpha   90.00
_cell.angle_beta   90.00
_cell.angle_gamma   90.00
#
_symmetry.space_group_name_H-M   'P 1'
#
loop_
_entity.id
_entity.type
_entity.pdbx_description
1 polymer ?
#
loop_
_entity_poly.entity_id
_entity_poly.type
_entity_poly.pdbx_seq_one_letter_code
_entity_poly.pdbx_strand_id
1 'polypeptide(L)'
;VPSRRLWLIGGGVLALLALLALFGGGGSEKKTIYTDGQEDQPKEKVRLREVVWTTPIPLFPVMDDSVDRYDPAVTDGGLTLVFVAGLPKEGADLFIAKRELSTDDW
;
A
#
# COMPACT_ATOMS: atom_id res chain seq x y z
N VAL A 1 52.35 40.50 -0.90
CA VAL A 1 51.44 40.32 -2.06
C VAL A 1 51.33 38.81 -2.31
N PRO A 2 50.13 38.21 -2.27
CA PRO A 2 49.99 36.78 -2.49
C PRO A 2 50.46 36.43 -3.90
N SER A 3 51.15 35.30 -4.06
CA SER A 3 51.63 34.87 -5.37
C SER A 3 50.45 34.53 -6.28
N ARG A 4 50.59 34.79 -7.59
CA ARG A 4 49.57 34.51 -8.63
C ARG A 4 49.05 33.06 -8.57
N ARG A 5 49.86 32.12 -8.06
CA ARG A 5 49.48 30.71 -7.85
C ARG A 5 48.45 30.55 -6.72
N LEU A 6 48.58 31.26 -5.61
CA LEU A 6 47.58 31.23 -4.52
C LEU A 6 46.22 31.78 -4.98
N TRP A 7 46.21 32.82 -5.82
CA TRP A 7 44.97 33.37 -6.39
C TRP A 7 44.26 32.38 -7.32
N LEU A 8 45.02 31.68 -8.18
CA LEU A 8 44.45 30.67 -9.08
C LEU A 8 43.90 29.46 -8.32
N ILE A 9 44.61 29.00 -7.29
CA ILE A 9 44.14 27.90 -6.44
C ILE A 9 42.88 28.31 -5.66
N GLY A 10 42.90 29.49 -5.03
CA GLY A 10 41.72 29.99 -4.29
C GLY A 10 40.50 30.18 -5.18
N GLY A 11 40.69 30.74 -6.38
CA GLY A 11 39.62 30.89 -7.37
C GLY A 11 39.08 29.54 -7.85
N GLY A 12 39.96 28.56 -8.10
CA GLY A 12 39.56 27.21 -8.51
C GLY A 12 38.77 26.48 -7.43
N VAL A 13 39.18 26.60 -6.16
CA VAL A 13 38.46 26.01 -5.02
C VAL A 13 37.07 26.64 -4.87
N LEU A 14 36.96 27.98 -4.98
CA LEU A 14 35.65 28.65 -4.92
C LEU A 14 34.73 28.26 -6.08
N ALA A 15 35.27 28.14 -7.29
CA ALA A 15 34.50 27.69 -8.45
C ALA A 15 34.01 26.25 -8.28
N LEU A 16 34.85 25.36 -7.74
CA LEU A 16 34.47 23.97 -7.45
C LEU A 16 33.39 23.89 -6.36
N LEU A 17 33.51 24.67 -5.29
CA LEU A 17 32.50 24.73 -4.23
C LEU A 17 31.16 25.26 -4.76
N ALA A 18 31.19 26.27 -5.65
CA ALA A 18 29.98 26.77 -6.30
C ALA A 18 29.33 25.71 -7.20
N LEU A 19 30.12 24.95 -7.95
CA LEU A 19 29.62 23.83 -8.76
C LEU A 19 29.00 22.73 -7.89
N LEU A 20 29.63 22.37 -6.78
CA LEU A 20 29.09 21.39 -5.84
C LEU A 20 27.80 21.88 -5.17
N ALA A 21 27.67 23.18 -4.87
CA ALA A 21 26.44 23.73 -4.32
C ALA A 21 25.29 23.77 -5.36
N LEU A 22 25.60 24.05 -6.63
CA LEU A 22 24.61 24.14 -7.70
C LEU A 22 24.17 22.76 -8.23
N PHE A 23 25.07 21.79 -8.27
CA PHE A 23 24.85 20.48 -8.93
C PHE A 23 24.96 19.28 -7.97
N GLY A 24 25.34 19.48 -6.71
CA GLY A 24 25.54 18.41 -5.74
C GLY A 24 24.27 17.73 -5.23
N GLY A 25 23.12 17.96 -5.86
CA GLY A 25 21.86 17.34 -5.51
C GLY A 25 21.37 17.80 -4.15
N GLY A 26 20.66 18.93 -4.11
CA GLY A 26 19.82 19.25 -2.97
C GLY A 26 18.94 18.05 -2.68
N GLY A 27 19.12 17.45 -1.49
CA GLY A 27 18.48 16.19 -1.13
C GLY A 27 17.00 16.28 -1.43
N SER A 28 16.50 15.37 -2.28
CA SER A 28 15.07 15.29 -2.52
C SER A 28 14.41 15.05 -1.17
N GLU A 29 13.65 16.02 -0.67
CA GLU A 29 12.80 15.78 0.49
C GLU A 29 11.97 14.54 0.16
N LYS A 30 12.11 13.49 0.98
CA LYS A 30 11.27 12.30 0.86
C LYS A 30 9.86 12.71 1.25
N LYS A 31 9.10 13.26 0.29
CA LYS A 31 7.70 13.61 0.51
C LYS A 31 6.92 12.30 0.60
N THR A 32 6.19 12.11 1.70
CA THR A 32 5.24 11.00 1.81
C THR A 32 4.15 11.19 0.76
N ILE A 33 4.06 10.25 -0.17
CA ILE A 33 3.00 10.17 -1.19
C ILE A 33 2.03 9.08 -0.73
N TYR A 34 0.74 9.37 -0.80
CA TYR A 34 -0.32 8.39 -0.55
C TYR A 34 -0.88 7.95 -1.90
N THR A 35 -1.13 6.66 -2.07
CA THR A 35 -1.70 6.11 -3.30
C THR A 35 -2.83 5.14 -2.99
N ASP A 36 -3.85 5.15 -3.84
CA ASP A 36 -4.93 4.16 -3.89
C ASP A 36 -4.68 3.05 -4.92
N GLY A 37 -3.45 2.99 -5.48
CA GLY A 37 -3.06 2.07 -6.54
C GLY A 37 -3.38 2.56 -7.95
N GLN A 38 -4.06 3.71 -8.10
CA GLN A 38 -4.32 4.35 -9.40
C GLN A 38 -3.66 5.73 -9.52
N GLU A 39 -3.61 6.51 -8.43
CA GLU A 39 -3.01 7.84 -8.45
C GLU A 39 -2.11 8.11 -7.24
N ASP A 40 -1.06 8.90 -7.46
CA ASP A 40 -0.22 9.48 -6.41
C ASP A 40 -0.85 10.79 -5.93
N GLN A 41 -1.23 10.84 -4.66
CA GLN A 41 -1.85 12.02 -4.05
C GLN A 41 -0.91 12.69 -3.04
N PRO A 42 -0.70 14.02 -3.16
CA PRO A 42 0.01 14.77 -2.13
C PRO A 42 -0.84 14.81 -0.87
N LYS A 43 -0.19 14.72 0.31
CA LYS A 43 -0.83 14.67 1.64
C LYS A 43 -1.96 15.69 1.82
N GLU A 44 -1.81 16.89 1.29
CA GLU A 44 -2.77 18.00 1.43
C GLU A 44 -4.08 17.77 0.66
N LYS A 45 -4.08 16.87 -0.33
CA LYS A 45 -5.25 16.53 -1.16
C LYS A 45 -5.90 15.21 -0.77
N VAL A 46 -5.26 14.42 0.08
CA VAL A 46 -5.81 13.15 0.56
C VAL A 46 -7.02 13.46 1.43
N ARG A 47 -8.21 13.09 0.95
CA ARG A 47 -9.38 12.94 1.81
C ARG A 47 -9.37 11.51 2.33
N LEU A 48 -8.92 11.32 3.56
CA LEU A 48 -9.12 10.04 4.25
C LEU A 48 -10.63 9.86 4.40
N ARG A 49 -11.18 8.85 3.73
CA ARG A 49 -12.53 8.42 4.01
C ARG A 49 -12.52 7.85 5.42
N GLU A 50 -13.36 8.39 6.29
CA GLU A 50 -13.71 7.69 7.52
C GLU A 50 -14.54 6.47 7.13
N VAL A 51 -13.84 5.37 6.87
CA VAL A 51 -14.46 4.06 6.83
C VAL A 51 -14.60 3.64 8.27
N VAL A 52 -15.83 3.67 8.79
CA VAL A 52 -16.14 3.10 10.09
C VAL A 52 -16.06 1.58 9.91
N TRP A 53 -14.85 1.05 10.05
CA TRP A 53 -14.65 -0.37 10.27
C TRP A 53 -15.33 -0.73 11.58
N THR A 54 -16.38 -1.54 11.50
CA THR A 54 -17.03 -2.10 12.68
C THR A 54 -16.29 -3.37 13.09
N THR A 55 -16.57 -3.87 14.31
CA THR A 55 -16.10 -5.18 14.71
C THR A 55 -16.61 -6.23 13.72
N PRO A 56 -15.73 -6.96 13.03
CA PRO A 56 -16.16 -7.98 12.08
C PRO A 56 -16.91 -9.09 12.83
N ILE A 57 -17.97 -9.61 12.21
CA ILE A 57 -18.71 -10.76 12.72
C ILE A 57 -18.27 -11.99 11.90
N PRO A 58 -17.92 -13.12 12.54
CA PRO A 58 -17.62 -14.34 11.83
C PRO A 58 -18.81 -14.76 10.96
N LEU A 59 -18.58 -14.99 9.66
CA LEU A 59 -19.61 -15.57 8.79
C LEU A 59 -19.95 -17.02 9.19
N PHE A 60 -19.00 -17.73 9.80
CA PHE A 60 -19.20 -19.09 10.26
C PHE A 60 -18.65 -19.26 11.69
N PRO A 61 -19.44 -18.99 12.74
CA PRO A 61 -18.93 -18.86 14.11
C PRO A 61 -18.42 -20.17 14.74
N VAL A 62 -18.74 -21.34 14.18
CA VAL A 62 -18.37 -22.67 14.72
C VAL A 62 -17.29 -23.34 13.87
N MET A 63 -16.64 -22.61 12.95
CA MET A 63 -15.62 -23.17 12.07
C MET A 63 -14.24 -23.19 12.72
N ASP A 64 -13.45 -24.20 12.35
CA ASP A 64 -12.05 -24.34 12.70
C ASP A 64 -11.25 -23.13 12.19
N ASP A 65 -10.62 -22.41 13.10
CA ASP A 65 -9.83 -21.20 12.83
C ASP A 65 -8.42 -21.51 12.33
N SER A 66 -7.99 -22.77 12.37
CA SER A 66 -6.71 -23.22 11.82
C SER A 66 -6.71 -23.34 10.28
N VAL A 67 -7.90 -23.29 9.66
CA VAL A 67 -8.06 -23.41 8.20
C VAL A 67 -8.25 -22.03 7.57
N ASP A 68 -7.30 -21.65 6.71
CA ASP A 68 -7.39 -20.43 5.92
C ASP A 68 -8.57 -20.50 4.96
N ARG A 69 -9.35 -19.41 4.90
CA ARG A 69 -10.48 -19.22 3.99
C ARG A 69 -10.38 -17.86 3.34
N TYR A 70 -10.33 -17.84 2.02
CA TYR A 70 -10.00 -16.63 1.26
C TYR A 70 -10.67 -16.59 -0.10
N ASP A 71 -10.52 -15.44 -0.77
CA ASP A 71 -11.11 -15.12 -2.08
C ASP A 71 -12.62 -15.38 -2.18
N PRO A 72 -13.45 -14.86 -1.23
CA PRO A 72 -14.89 -15.03 -1.30
C PRO A 72 -15.49 -14.27 -2.50
N ALA A 73 -16.41 -14.91 -3.20
CA ALA A 73 -17.25 -14.32 -4.24
C ALA A 73 -18.71 -14.72 -4.04
N VAL A 74 -19.60 -13.74 -4.05
CA VAL A 74 -21.05 -13.97 -3.99
C VAL A 74 -21.60 -14.01 -5.41
N THR A 75 -22.41 -15.03 -5.73
CA THR A 75 -23.04 -15.14 -7.06
C THR A 75 -24.11 -14.07 -7.27
N ASP A 76 -24.53 -13.91 -8.53
CA ASP A 76 -25.72 -13.12 -8.85
C ASP A 76 -26.93 -13.64 -8.05
N GLY A 77 -27.73 -12.72 -7.50
CA GLY A 77 -28.83 -13.02 -6.57
C GLY A 77 -28.45 -13.08 -5.08
N GLY A 78 -27.16 -13.11 -4.72
CA GLY A 78 -26.75 -12.95 -3.32
C GLY A 78 -26.97 -14.17 -2.41
N LEU A 79 -27.31 -15.34 -2.97
CA LEU A 79 -27.73 -16.54 -2.23
C LEU A 79 -26.68 -17.67 -2.23
N THR A 80 -25.60 -17.54 -3.01
CA THR A 80 -24.48 -18.49 -2.98
C THR A 80 -23.17 -17.75 -2.76
N LEU A 81 -22.41 -18.19 -1.76
CA LEU A 81 -21.04 -17.74 -1.48
C LEU A 81 -20.08 -18.84 -1.89
N VAL A 82 -19.15 -18.52 -2.78
CA VAL A 82 -18.06 -19.40 -3.20
C VAL A 82 -16.77 -18.87 -2.60
N PHE A 83 -15.95 -19.73 -2.02
CA PHE A 83 -14.67 -19.34 -1.41
C PHE A 83 -13.67 -20.51 -1.47
N VAL A 84 -12.39 -20.20 -1.29
CA VAL A 84 -11.34 -21.22 -1.16
C VAL A 84 -11.13 -21.55 0.31
N ALA A 85 -10.92 -22.81 0.64
CA ALA A 85 -10.47 -23.21 1.98
C ALA A 85 -9.29 -24.19 1.92
N GLY A 86 -8.35 -24.03 2.84
CA GLY A 86 -7.12 -24.81 2.91
C GLY A 86 -5.90 -24.04 2.39
N LEU A 87 -4.70 -24.56 2.66
CA LEU A 87 -3.45 -23.88 2.30
C LEU A 87 -3.05 -24.16 0.83
N PRO A 88 -2.45 -23.17 0.14
CA PRO A 88 -1.90 -23.39 -1.19
C PRO A 88 -0.93 -24.58 -1.20
N LYS A 89 -1.13 -25.51 -2.15
CA LYS A 89 -0.38 -26.78 -2.31
C LYS A 89 -0.67 -27.86 -1.26
N GLU A 90 -1.60 -27.63 -0.33
CA GLU A 90 -2.02 -28.62 0.68
C GLU A 90 -3.47 -29.12 0.46
N GLY A 91 -4.06 -28.82 -0.69
CA GLY A 91 -5.45 -29.15 -1.01
C GLY A 91 -6.42 -27.99 -0.81
N ALA A 92 -6.03 -26.80 -1.28
CA ALA A 92 -6.94 -25.66 -1.35
C ALA A 92 -8.00 -25.91 -2.42
N ASP A 93 -9.24 -26.16 -1.97
CA ASP A 93 -10.39 -26.48 -2.83
C ASP A 93 -11.45 -25.37 -2.76
N LEU A 94 -12.37 -25.39 -3.75
CA LEU A 94 -13.52 -24.49 -3.77
C LEU A 94 -14.66 -25.05 -2.94
N PHE A 95 -15.19 -24.22 -2.05
CA PHE A 95 -16.32 -24.51 -1.20
C PHE A 95 -17.49 -23.56 -1.50
N ILE A 96 -18.69 -24.02 -1.17
CA ILE A 96 -19.93 -23.29 -1.39
C ILE A 96 -20.73 -23.26 -0.08
N ALA A 97 -21.15 -22.07 0.34
CA ALA A 97 -22.21 -21.89 1.32
C ALA A 97 -23.47 -21.35 0.61
N LYS A 98 -24.66 -21.74 1.10
CA LYS A 98 -25.96 -21.31 0.57
C LYS A 98 -26.83 -20.77 1.68
N ARG A 99 -27.63 -19.76 1.35
CA ARG A 99 -28.72 -19.24 2.19
C ARG A 99 -29.99 -19.11 1.38
N GLU A 100 -31.14 -19.17 2.04
CA GLU A 100 -32.45 -19.13 1.37
C GLU A 100 -32.85 -17.70 1.03
N LEU A 101 -32.60 -16.75 1.94
CA LEU A 101 -32.87 -15.33 1.75
C LEU A 101 -31.60 -14.49 1.87
N SER A 102 -31.56 -13.33 1.22
CA SER A 102 -30.41 -12.42 1.29
C SER A 102 -30.22 -11.78 2.68
N THR A 103 -31.22 -11.88 3.55
CA THR A 103 -31.21 -11.44 4.94
C THR A 103 -30.77 -12.51 5.92
N ASP A 104 -30.69 -13.76 5.48
CA ASP A 104 -30.26 -14.86 6.35
C ASP A 104 -28.74 -14.78 6.58
N ASP A 105 -28.35 -15.25 7.75
CA ASP A 105 -26.95 -15.51 8.07
C ASP A 105 -26.38 -16.58 7.11
N TRP A 106 -25.06 -16.56 6.97
CA TRP A 106 -24.32 -17.61 6.27
C TRP A 106 -23.97 -18.77 7.20
#